data_AF-A0A060BV95-F1
#
_entry.id   AF-A0A060BV95-F1
#
_cell.length_a   1.000
_cell.length_b   1.000
_cell.length_c   1.000
_cell.angle_alpha   90.00
_cell.angle_beta   90.00
_cell.angle_gamma   90.00
#
_symmetry.space_group_name_H-M   'P 1'
#
loop_
_entity.id
_entity.type
_entity.pdbx_description
1 polymer ?
#
loop_
_entity_poly.entity_id
_entity_poly.type
_entity_poly.pdbx_seq_one_letter_code
_entity_poly.pdbx_strand_id
1 'polypeptide(L)' 'MFVQYLFFQQWVQLRSYAQRRGVKLFGDIPIYVPLDSADVWSNPSQFQL' A
#
# COMPACT_ATOMS: atom_id res chain seq x y z
N MET A 1 10.04 -10.76 -0.84
CA MET A 1 8.92 -11.21 -1.70
C MET A 1 7.85 -12.00 -0.96
N PHE A 2 8.19 -13.06 -0.20
CA PHE A 2 7.17 -13.91 0.47
C PHE A 2 6.18 -13.17 1.39
N VAL A 3 6.68 -12.27 2.25
CA VAL A 3 5.81 -11.50 3.17
C VAL A 3 4.79 -10.64 2.43
N GLN A 4 5.23 -9.94 1.37
CA GLN A 4 4.33 -9.13 0.54
C GLN A 4 3.29 -10.00 -0.17
N TYR A 5 3.68 -11.17 -0.69
CA TYR A 5 2.75 -12.14 -1.27
C TYR A 5 1.65 -12.55 -0.28
N LEU A 6 2.02 -12.94 0.95
CA LEU A 6 1.06 -13.29 1.99
C LEU A 6 0.14 -12.13 2.36
N PHE A 7 0.69 -10.92 2.52
CA PHE A 7 -0.08 -9.72 2.83
C PHE A 7 -1.16 -9.46 1.77
N PHE A 8 -0.79 -9.43 0.49
CA PHE A 8 -1.75 -9.18 -0.58
C PHE A 8 -2.80 -10.29 -0.70
N GLN A 9 -2.42 -11.56 -0.50
CA GLN A 9 -3.37 -12.67 -0.47
C GLN A 9 -4.43 -12.48 0.62
N GLN A 10 -4.01 -12.15 1.85
CA GLN A 10 -4.93 -11.94 2.97
C GLN A 10 -5.77 -10.67 2.79
N TRP A 11 -5.17 -9.58 2.33
CA TRP A 11 -5.86 -8.31 2.10
C TRP A 11 -7.00 -8.43 1.08
N VAL A 12 -6.77 -9.13 -0.03
CA VAL A 12 -7.79 -9.37 -1.06
C VAL A 12 -8.96 -10.19 -0.51
N GLN A 13 -8.67 -11.21 0.30
CA GLN A 13 -9.71 -12.02 0.95
C GLN A 13 -10.57 -11.19 1.92
N LEU A 14 -9.94 -10.35 2.75
CA LEU A 14 -10.61 -9.44 3.69
C LEU A 14 -11.50 -8.43 2.96
N ARG A 15 -10.96 -7.75 1.94
CA ARG A 15 -11.70 -6.78 1.14
C ARG A 15 -12.93 -7.40 0.49
N SER A 16 -12.78 -8.61 -0.05
CA SER A 16 -13.89 -9.36 -0.65
C SER A 16 -14.96 -9.72 0.37
N TYR A 17 -14.55 -10.13 1.58
CA TYR A 17 -15.47 -10.43 2.68
C TYR A 17 -16.27 -9.19 3.13
N ALA A 18 -15.60 -8.04 3.26
CA ALA A 18 -16.23 -6.77 3.61
C ALA A 18 -17.24 -6.32 2.55
N GLN A 19 -16.84 -6.38 1.27
CA GLN A 19 -17.70 -6.04 0.14
C GLN A 19 -18.99 -6.88 0.11
N ARG A 20 -18.89 -8.20 0.33
CA ARG A 20 -20.06 -9.10 0.41
C ARG A 20 -21.03 -8.75 1.53
N ARG A 21 -20.60 -7.98 2.53
CA ARG A 21 -21.42 -7.52 3.67
C ARG A 21 -21.85 -6.05 3.54
N GLY A 22 -21.58 -5.42 2.40
CA GLY A 22 -21.87 -4.00 2.21
C GLY A 22 -20.96 -3.06 3.04
N VAL A 23 -19.88 -3.58 3.63
CA VAL A 23 -18.91 -2.78 4.38
C VAL A 23 -17.92 -2.16 3.39
N LYS A 24 -17.84 -0.83 3.38
CA LYS A 24 -16.88 -0.07 2.57
C LYS A 24 -15.58 0.10 3.34
N LEU A 25 -14.45 -0.15 2.66
CA LEU A 25 -13.12 0.11 3.19
C LEU A 25 -12.58 1.37 2.52
N PHE A 26 -12.21 2.37 3.32
CA PHE A 26 -11.56 3.58 2.86
C PHE A 26 -10.07 3.50 3.21
N GLY A 27 -9.21 3.71 2.22
CA GLY A 27 -7.77 3.79 2.43
C GLY A 27 -7.35 5.19 2.89
N ASP A 28 -6.09 5.29 3.28
CA ASP A 28 -5.43 6.56 3.55
C ASP A 28 -4.09 6.57 2.79
N ILE A 29 -3.72 7.72 2.24
CA ILE A 29 -2.51 7.89 1.44
C ILE A 29 -1.80 9.16 1.94
N PRO A 30 -0.61 9.04 2.55
CA PRO A 30 0.19 10.19 2.93
C PRO A 30 0.55 11.05 1.72
N ILE A 31 0.57 12.38 1.90
CA ILE A 31 0.97 13.33 0.84
C ILE A 31 2.44 13.15 0.44
N TYR A 32 3.30 12.79 1.40
CA TYR A 32 4.74 12.60 1.18
C TYR A 32 5.19 11.21 1.61
N VAL A 33 6.16 10.68 0.88
CA VAL A 33 6.91 9.47 1.25
C VAL A 33 8.10 9.84 2.15
N PRO A 34 8.53 8.95 3.04
CA PRO A 34 9.75 9.15 3.83
C PRO A 34 10.99 9.29 2.94
N LEU A 35 11.98 10.09 3.38
CA LEU A 35 13.27 10.23 2.69
C LEU A 35 14.00 8.89 2.54
N ASP A 36 14.02 8.09 3.61
CA ASP A 36 14.58 6.73 3.60
C ASP A 36 13.50 5.71 3.19
N SER A 37 13.08 5.78 1.93
CA SER A 37 12.11 4.88 1.34
C SER A 37 12.61 4.32 0.01
N ALA A 38 12.06 3.16 -0.37
CA ALA A 38 12.33 2.57 -1.68
C ALA A 38 11.90 3.51 -2.82
N ASP A 39 10.87 4.34 -2.60
CA ASP A 39 10.35 5.29 -3.59
C ASP A 39 11.37 6.37 -3.92
N VAL A 40 11.96 7.02 -2.89
CA VAL A 40 12.99 8.05 -3.06
C VAL A 40 14.28 7.45 -3.59
N TRP A 41 14.71 6.29 -3.06
CA TRP A 41 15.92 5.62 -3.52
C TRP A 41 15.85 5.23 -5.00
N SER A 42 14.71 4.71 -5.45
CA SER A 42 14.55 4.24 -6.83
C SER A 42 14.26 5.37 -7.82
N ASN A 43 13.74 6.52 -7.36
CA ASN A 43 13.31 7.63 -8.20
C ASN A 43 13.86 9.00 -7.74
N PRO A 44 15.17 9.16 -7.49
CA PRO A 44 15.71 10.36 -6.85
C PRO A 44 15.45 11.65 -7.64
N SER A 45 15.34 11.58 -8.97
CA SER A 45 15.04 12.74 -9.84
C SER A 45 13.63 13.30 -9.68
N GLN A 46 12.72 12.56 -9.02
CA GLN A 46 11.37 13.03 -8.72
C GLN A 46 11.32 13.89 -7.44
N PHE A 47 12.43 13.97 -6.70
CA PHE A 47 12.52 14.66 -5.42
C PHE A 47 13.60 15.76 -5.46
N GLN A 48 13.43 16.79 -4.63
CA GLN A 48 14.44 17.81 -4.41
C GLN A 48 15.38 17.33 -3.30
N LEU A 49 16.51 16.73 -3.68
CA LEU A 49 17.51 16.14 -2.79
C LEU A 49 18.74 17.03 -2.65
#